data_AF-A0A7J8MS68-F1
#
_entry.id   AF-A0A7J8MS68-F1
#
_cell.length_a   1.000
_cell.length_b   1.000
_cell.length_c   1.000
_cell.angle_alpha   90.00
_cell.angle_beta   90.00
_cell.angle_gamma   90.00
#
_symmetry.space_group_name_H-M   'P 1'
#
loop_
_entity.id
_entity.type
_entity.pdbx_description
1 polymer ?
#
loop_
_entity_poly.entity_id
_entity_poly.type
_entity_poly.pdbx_seq_one_letter_code
_entity_poly.pdbx_strand_id
1 'polypeptide(L)'
;MKASLKGRYANEKNTAGATLVVNAGDVKLRASMSDATFVDGPSLNGLTLAVEKPGFFIVDYDDFRFQFMNTVRVAEMPLKLTYSHSGGDNRTAVEGAFMFDSANTVSASYVLGTRNCKLKYSY
;
A
#
# COMPACT_ATOMS: atom_id res chain seq x y z
N MET A 1 -15.25 -18.59 5.44
CA MET A 1 -14.90 -17.19 5.12
C MET A 1 -14.95 -16.39 6.42
N LYS A 2 -13.98 -15.52 6.72
CA LYS A 2 -13.96 -14.72 7.97
C LYS A 2 -13.91 -13.24 7.64
N ALA A 3 -14.91 -12.48 8.10
CA ALA A 3 -14.96 -11.03 7.94
C ALA A 3 -14.89 -10.32 9.30
N SER A 4 -14.27 -9.14 9.34
CA SER A 4 -14.28 -8.25 10.49
C SER A 4 -14.59 -6.82 10.06
N LEU A 5 -15.40 -6.14 10.85
CA LEU A 5 -15.74 -4.74 10.67
C LEU A 5 -15.30 -3.96 11.92
N LYS A 6 -14.52 -2.90 11.71
CA LYS A 6 -14.06 -2.01 12.78
C LYS A 6 -14.53 -0.58 12.47
N GLY A 7 -15.34 -0.03 13.36
CA GLY A 7 -15.68 1.40 13.36
C GLY A 7 -14.78 2.18 14.32
N ARG A 8 -14.47 3.43 13.98
CA ARG A 8 -13.82 4.39 14.87
C ARG A 8 -14.59 5.70 14.80
N TYR A 9 -14.85 6.31 15.96
CA TYR A 9 -15.45 7.63 16.09
C TYR A 9 -14.61 8.46 17.07
N ALA A 10 -14.21 9.67 16.67
CA ALA A 10 -13.45 10.59 17.51
C ALA A 10 -14.14 11.96 17.56
N ASN A 11 -14.60 12.33 18.76
CA ASN A 11 -15.37 13.57 18.98
C ASN A 11 -14.53 14.84 18.84
N GLU A 12 -13.23 14.79 19.12
CA GLU A 12 -12.33 15.96 19.04
C GLU A 12 -12.16 16.51 17.61
N LYS A 13 -12.46 15.70 16.59
CA LYS A 13 -12.28 16.05 15.18
C LYS A 13 -13.51 15.77 14.30
N ASN A 14 -14.67 15.44 14.90
CA ASN A 14 -15.88 15.00 14.20
C ASN A 14 -15.61 13.95 13.11
N THR A 15 -14.73 13.00 13.41
CA THR A 15 -14.21 12.07 12.40
C THR A 15 -14.75 10.66 12.64
N ALA A 16 -15.42 10.11 11.64
CA ALA A 16 -15.90 8.73 11.61
C ALA A 16 -15.12 7.93 10.56
N GLY A 17 -14.69 6.72 10.91
CA GLY A 17 -14.01 5.82 10.00
C GLY A 17 -14.50 4.39 10.13
N ALA A 18 -14.47 3.66 9.02
CA ALA A 18 -14.84 2.26 8.96
C ALA A 18 -13.74 1.45 8.28
N THR A 19 -13.50 0.24 8.74
CA THR A 19 -12.59 -0.72 8.09
C THR A 19 -13.25 -2.08 8.03
N LEU A 20 -13.41 -2.60 6.83
CA LEU A 20 -13.87 -3.96 6.55
C LEU A 20 -12.66 -4.80 6.13
N VAL A 21 -12.48 -5.96 6.74
CA VAL A 21 -11.47 -6.95 6.35
C VAL A 21 -12.16 -8.26 6.06
N VAL A 22 -11.91 -8.84 4.88
CA VAL A 22 -12.44 -10.13 4.47
C VAL A 22 -11.28 -11.08 4.19
N ASN A 23 -11.26 -12.21 4.88
CA ASN A 23 -10.30 -13.30 4.66
C ASN A 23 -11.04 -14.44 3.95
N ALA A 24 -10.64 -14.71 2.71
CA ALA A 24 -11.20 -15.74 1.85
C ALA A 24 -10.06 -16.64 1.31
N GLY A 25 -9.82 -17.76 1.99
CA GLY A 25 -8.72 -18.66 1.65
C GLY A 25 -7.36 -17.98 1.83
N ASP A 26 -6.56 -17.96 0.77
CA ASP A 26 -5.24 -17.33 0.72
C ASP A 26 -5.27 -15.82 0.44
N VAL A 27 -6.47 -15.27 0.21
CA VAL A 27 -6.67 -13.85 -0.09
C VAL A 27 -7.20 -13.13 1.15
N LYS A 28 -6.56 -12.01 1.48
CA LYS A 28 -7.02 -11.08 2.51
C LYS A 28 -7.32 -9.74 1.85
N LEU A 29 -8.59 -9.35 1.84
CA LEU A 29 -9.06 -8.07 1.33
C LEU A 29 -9.31 -7.12 2.49
N ARG A 30 -8.98 -5.85 2.31
CA ARG A 30 -9.26 -4.78 3.26
C ARG A 30 -9.84 -3.58 2.51
N ALA A 31 -10.93 -3.05 2.99
CA ALA A 31 -11.45 -1.76 2.59
C ALA A 31 -11.47 -0.87 3.83
N SER A 32 -10.99 0.37 3.73
CA SER A 32 -11.09 1.36 4.80
C SER A 32 -11.54 2.69 4.25
N MET A 33 -12.30 3.42 5.04
CA MET A 33 -12.75 4.77 4.75
C MET A 33 -12.49 5.62 6.00
N SER A 34 -11.94 6.80 5.79
CA SER A 34 -11.74 7.80 6.86
C SER A 34 -12.69 8.96 6.62
N ASP A 35 -12.95 9.78 7.62
CA ASP A 35 -13.67 11.05 7.47
C ASP A 35 -15.03 10.92 6.76
N ALA A 36 -15.78 9.88 7.11
CA ALA A 36 -17.13 9.61 6.61
C ALA A 36 -18.12 10.65 7.17
N THR A 37 -18.20 11.82 6.56
CA THR A 37 -19.21 12.82 6.90
C THR A 37 -20.50 12.52 6.11
N PHE A 38 -21.62 12.43 6.83
CA PHE A 38 -22.96 12.31 6.25
C PHE A 38 -23.65 13.66 6.07
N VAL A 39 -22.98 14.74 6.48
CA VAL A 39 -23.45 16.12 6.29
C VAL A 39 -23.24 16.42 4.80
N ASP A 40 -24.33 16.56 4.05
CA ASP A 40 -24.39 16.79 2.59
C ASP A 40 -24.36 15.56 1.65
N GLY A 41 -24.47 14.35 2.20
CA GLY A 41 -24.55 13.10 1.44
C GLY A 41 -23.30 12.22 1.59
N PRO A 42 -23.29 11.01 1.00
CA PRO A 42 -22.15 10.11 1.13
C PRO A 42 -20.92 10.68 0.43
N SER A 43 -19.93 11.16 1.20
CA SER A 43 -18.59 11.47 0.70
C SER A 43 -17.68 10.24 0.85
N LEU A 44 -16.95 9.91 -0.22
CA LEU A 44 -16.01 8.77 -0.24
C LEU A 44 -14.58 9.23 0.09
N ASN A 45 -14.44 10.05 1.13
CA ASN A 45 -13.12 10.54 1.54
C ASN A 45 -12.30 9.41 2.19
N GLY A 46 -11.00 9.44 1.99
CA GLY A 46 -10.04 8.50 2.56
C GLY A 46 -10.35 7.04 2.25
N LEU A 47 -11.01 6.75 1.12
CA LEU A 47 -11.33 5.39 0.71
C LEU A 47 -10.06 4.70 0.19
N THR A 48 -9.69 3.60 0.85
CA THR A 48 -8.58 2.74 0.47
C THR A 48 -9.05 1.31 0.32
N LEU A 49 -8.69 0.69 -0.80
CA LEU A 49 -8.91 -0.74 -1.07
C LEU A 49 -7.56 -1.45 -1.12
N ALA A 50 -7.42 -2.56 -0.42
CA ALA A 50 -6.18 -3.31 -0.36
C ALA A 50 -6.39 -4.83 -0.45
N VAL A 51 -5.46 -5.49 -1.14
CA VAL A 51 -5.26 -6.93 -1.10
C VAL A 51 -3.98 -7.15 -0.32
N GLU A 52 -4.03 -7.80 0.85
CA GLU A 52 -2.88 -7.95 1.74
C GLU A 52 -2.18 -9.32 1.62
N LYS A 53 -2.82 -10.30 0.99
CA LYS A 53 -2.25 -11.63 0.72
C LYS A 53 -2.67 -12.13 -0.66
N PRO A 54 -1.80 -12.84 -1.40
CA PRO A 54 -0.43 -13.25 -1.05
C PRO A 54 0.66 -12.15 -1.23
N GLY A 55 0.33 -11.07 -1.94
CA GLY A 55 1.12 -9.84 -2.01
C GLY A 55 0.33 -8.66 -1.45
N PHE A 56 0.92 -7.47 -1.47
CA PHE A 56 0.27 -6.26 -0.98
C PHE A 56 -0.04 -5.32 -2.14
N PHE A 57 -1.32 -5.14 -2.45
CA PHE A 57 -1.80 -4.18 -3.45
C PHE A 57 -2.70 -3.17 -2.75
N ILE A 58 -2.48 -1.86 -2.97
CA ILE A 58 -3.34 -0.78 -2.48
C ILE A 58 -3.80 0.07 -3.65
N VAL A 59 -5.07 0.46 -3.59
CA VAL A 59 -5.66 1.58 -4.31
C VAL A 59 -6.14 2.62 -3.30
N ASP A 60 -5.57 3.81 -3.38
CA ASP A 60 -6.05 5.00 -2.67
C ASP A 60 -6.92 5.81 -3.62
N TYR A 61 -8.18 6.03 -3.26
CA TYR A 61 -9.16 6.66 -4.14
C TYR A 61 -8.94 8.16 -4.29
N ASP A 62 -8.59 8.85 -3.21
CA ASP A 62 -8.46 10.32 -3.20
C ASP A 62 -7.28 10.78 -4.06
N ASP A 63 -6.14 10.09 -3.94
CA ASP A 63 -4.89 10.45 -4.64
C ASP A 63 -4.67 9.65 -5.95
N PHE A 64 -5.63 8.79 -6.32
CA PHE A 64 -5.47 7.77 -7.38
C PHE A 64 -4.12 7.06 -7.30
N ARG A 65 -3.75 6.64 -6.09
CA ARG A 65 -2.45 6.03 -5.82
C ARG A 65 -2.57 4.52 -5.85
N PHE A 66 -1.76 3.90 -6.69
CA PHE A 66 -1.63 2.45 -6.81
C PHE A 66 -0.29 2.04 -6.24
N GLN A 67 -0.28 1.05 -5.35
CA GLN A 67 0.96 0.47 -4.85
C GLN A 67 0.88 -1.05 -4.94
N PHE A 68 1.92 -1.67 -5.47
CA PHE A 68 2.08 -3.12 -5.50
C PHE A 68 3.40 -3.48 -4.86
N MET A 69 3.37 -4.35 -3.86
CA MET A 69 4.54 -4.86 -3.17
C MET A 69 4.54 -6.38 -3.25
N ASN A 70 5.66 -6.92 -3.68
CA ASN A 70 5.88 -8.36 -3.78
C ASN A 70 7.26 -8.71 -3.19
N THR A 71 7.39 -9.91 -2.63
CA THR A 71 8.68 -10.46 -2.21
C THR A 71 8.88 -11.79 -2.90
N VAL A 72 9.92 -11.88 -3.72
CA VAL A 72 10.34 -13.12 -4.38
C VAL A 72 11.66 -13.61 -3.77
N ARG A 73 11.94 -14.90 -3.88
CA ARG A 73 13.24 -15.46 -3.45
C ARG A 73 14.14 -15.63 -4.67
N VAL A 74 15.36 -15.12 -4.59
CA VAL A 74 16.42 -15.30 -5.59
C VAL A 74 17.61 -15.88 -4.84
N ALA A 75 18.07 -17.08 -5.22
CA ALA A 75 19.11 -17.82 -4.49
C ALA A 75 18.80 -17.92 -2.98
N GLU A 76 17.55 -18.26 -2.63
CA GLU A 76 17.01 -18.33 -1.26
C GLU A 76 16.91 -16.99 -0.49
N MET A 77 17.56 -15.95 -1.00
CA MET A 77 17.57 -14.59 -0.45
C MET A 77 16.32 -13.80 -0.89
N PRO A 78 15.71 -13.01 0.00
CA PRO A 78 14.51 -12.24 -0.33
C PRO A 78 14.85 -11.00 -1.16
N LEU A 79 14.17 -10.87 -2.30
CA LEU A 79 14.09 -9.68 -3.13
C LEU A 79 12.71 -9.04 -2.96
N LYS A 80 12.68 -7.88 -2.30
CA LYS A 80 11.47 -7.05 -2.16
C LYS A 80 11.36 -6.14 -3.37
N LEU A 81 10.19 -6.10 -3.99
CA LEU A 81 9.86 -5.24 -5.11
C LEU A 81 8.66 -4.39 -4.75
N THR A 82 8.75 -3.10 -5.02
CA THR A 82 7.67 -2.14 -4.84
C THR A 82 7.47 -1.39 -6.16
N TYR A 83 6.24 -1.39 -6.66
CA TYR A 83 5.78 -0.51 -7.71
C TYR A 83 4.81 0.49 -7.09
N SER A 84 4.94 1.77 -7.43
CA SER A 84 3.98 2.80 -7.03
C SER A 84 3.69 3.73 -8.19
N HIS A 85 2.41 4.05 -8.36
CA HIS A 85 1.92 5.07 -9.28
C HIS A 85 1.03 6.03 -8.49
N SER A 86 1.30 7.33 -8.59
CA SER A 86 0.46 8.37 -8.00
C SER A 86 -0.14 9.20 -9.13
N GLY A 87 -1.47 9.22 -9.23
CA GLY A 87 -2.17 10.04 -10.21
C GLY A 87 -1.97 11.53 -9.97
N GLY A 88 -1.97 11.97 -8.69
CA GLY A 88 -1.78 13.37 -8.31
C GLY A 88 -0.44 13.95 -8.79
N ASP A 89 0.66 13.22 -8.59
CA ASP A 89 1.99 13.64 -9.06
C ASP A 89 2.30 13.16 -10.49
N ASN A 90 1.38 12.42 -11.12
CA ASN A 90 1.58 11.62 -12.34
C ASN A 90 2.94 10.89 -12.34
N ARG A 91 3.30 10.32 -11.19
CA ARG A 91 4.64 9.80 -10.92
C ARG A 91 4.58 8.30 -10.74
N THR A 92 5.43 7.59 -11.48
CA THR A 92 5.59 6.15 -11.33
C THR A 92 7.00 5.82 -10.85
N ALA A 93 7.11 5.06 -9.77
CA ALA A 93 8.37 4.61 -9.22
C ALA A 93 8.41 3.09 -9.08
N VAL A 94 9.60 2.53 -9.27
CA VAL A 94 9.92 1.12 -9.06
C VAL A 94 11.08 1.06 -8.10
N GLU A 95 10.96 0.24 -7.07
CA GLU A 95 11.96 0.04 -6.05
C GLU A 95 12.23 -1.45 -5.88
N GLY A 96 13.49 -1.80 -5.65
CA GLY A 96 13.95 -3.15 -5.36
C GLY A 96 14.90 -3.14 -4.19
N ALA A 97 14.76 -4.09 -3.28
CA ALA A 97 15.70 -4.30 -2.18
C ALA A 97 16.04 -5.79 -2.08
N PHE A 98 17.30 -6.11 -2.35
CA PHE A 98 17.86 -7.44 -2.25
C PHE A 98 18.65 -7.57 -0.96
N MET A 99 18.22 -8.49 -0.09
CA MET A 99 18.86 -8.72 1.21
C MET A 99 19.74 -9.97 1.10
N PHE A 100 21.05 -9.79 1.08
CA PHE A 100 22.00 -10.91 1.01
C PHE A 100 22.02 -11.69 2.32
N ASP A 101 22.07 -10.96 3.42
CA ASP A 101 22.00 -11.47 4.79
C ASP A 101 21.33 -10.43 5.70
N SER A 102 21.37 -10.64 7.02
CA SER A 102 20.74 -9.73 7.99
C SER A 102 21.39 -8.35 8.10
N ALA A 103 22.64 -8.19 7.64
CA ALA A 103 23.40 -6.95 7.70
C ALA A 103 23.55 -6.27 6.31
N ASN A 104 23.65 -7.06 5.24
CA ASN A 104 23.97 -6.60 3.90
C ASN A 104 22.73 -6.51 3.00
N THR A 105 22.38 -5.29 2.58
CA THR A 105 21.25 -5.02 1.69
C THR A 105 21.66 -4.09 0.55
N VAL A 106 21.38 -4.51 -0.69
CA VAL A 106 21.41 -3.62 -1.87
C VAL A 106 20.00 -3.18 -2.18
N SER A 107 19.80 -1.88 -2.34
CA SER A 107 18.51 -1.30 -2.73
C SER A 107 18.68 -0.36 -3.92
N ALA A 108 17.75 -0.43 -4.86
CA ALA A 108 17.68 0.45 -6.01
C ALA A 108 16.28 1.04 -6.12
N SER A 109 16.16 2.30 -6.50
CA SER A 109 14.89 2.91 -6.87
C SER A 109 15.02 3.73 -8.14
N TYR A 110 13.98 3.69 -8.95
CA TYR A 110 13.93 4.37 -10.23
C TYR A 110 12.56 4.99 -10.45
N VAL A 111 12.54 6.25 -10.88
CA VAL A 111 11.32 6.94 -11.28
C VAL A 111 11.21 6.91 -12.80
N LEU A 112 10.18 6.23 -13.31
CA LEU A 112 9.98 6.05 -14.74
C LEU A 112 9.81 7.40 -15.45
N GLY A 113 10.33 7.50 -16.68
CA GLY A 113 10.30 8.73 -17.46
C GLY A 113 11.30 9.80 -17.00
N THR A 114 12.14 9.49 -16.01
CA THR A 114 13.17 10.41 -15.51
C THR A 114 14.56 9.76 -15.54
N ARG A 115 15.59 10.53 -15.21
CA ARG A 115 16.94 10.02 -14.92
C ARG A 115 17.19 9.80 -13.42
N ASN A 116 16.13 9.82 -12.60
CA ASN A 116 16.24 9.66 -11.15
C ASN A 116 16.35 8.17 -10.80
N CYS A 117 17.59 7.70 -10.75
CA CYS A 117 17.97 6.38 -10.28
C CYS A 117 18.80 6.55 -9.00
N LYS A 118 18.41 5.85 -7.93
CA LYS A 118 19.14 5.81 -6.68
C LYS A 118 19.58 4.37 -6.42
N LEU A 119 20.84 4.20 -6.08
CA LEU A 119 21.41 2.93 -5.65
C LEU A 119 22.01 3.13 -4.27
N LYS A 120 21.71 2.22 -3.34
CA LYS A 120 22.21 2.26 -1.97
C LYS A 120 22.63 0.86 -1.54
N TYR A 121 23.81 0.80 -0.94
CA TYR A 121 24.29 -0.36 -0.20
C TYR A 121 24.25 -0.05 1.30
N SER A 122 23.78 -1.01 2.09
CA SER A 122 23.77 -0.97 3.56
C SER A 122 24.48 -2.20 4.09
N TYR A 123 25.32 -2.00 5.11
CA TYR A 123 26.08 -3.02 5.84
C TYR A 123 25.88 -2.84 7.34
#